data_AF-A0A0J6CLN2-F1
#
_entry.id   AF-A0A0J6CLN2-F1
#
_cell.length_a   1.000
_cell.length_b   1.000
_cell.length_c   1.000
_cell.angle_alpha   90.00
_cell.angle_beta   90.00
_cell.angle_gamma   90.00
#
_symmetry.space_group_name_H-M   'P 1'
#
loop_
_entity.id
_entity.type
_entity.pdbx_description
1 polymer ?
#
loop_
_entity_poly.entity_id
_entity_poly.type
_entity_poly.pdbx_seq_one_letter_code
_entity_poly.pdbx_strand_id
1 'polypeptide(L)'
;MKNKLFVKSVWLLCLALGLAGCINDADVLPEDNSGFVDGGEGNVRFAFVVPNSSSTKAGDAETSGIYETGNANEYNVKSLNVYLFNSDTKALYKKIRLENITRTAGPQLPENSSSGNQNEHVVKYTANRVLIDPGTYDIFTIANGDVTGSFSTENEFINLVDRSTYKDGFGVLTEDGTLQMTNRADNSGLYDGTTDSNLKVTVREILPSEEPDIVTINLERVMAKVLVGQSKEDYSLVDGNGKEYVSISLTGFQYINLSRWFYTFRHTAVLTANNAPSSYTIANGNFGEINANNGYVIDPYFFSKTVDGAKGFDNPDSYYAYPLTSVAESWQSVPVDAFHGFYCLENCMFKTAQLNAYSTGVRFKASFVPGTLWGEGKEATSARPDAIYYANYKFYSSIKAMKDAGLKLDGITEDSTDEELAKFFVKRYRKDPEGNNYYCYYNYWIRHLDNNKENEMGVMEFAIVRNNIYRLLVTNISGLGSGTPEIDPEKPDEYEAYLKMDFNVLPWIVRNQGGDGGATLK
;
A
#
# COMPACT_ATOMS: atom_id res chain seq x y z
N MET A 1 33.93 41.28 25.88
CA MET A 1 33.84 39.96 26.54
C MET A 1 32.45 39.41 26.31
N LYS A 2 32.33 38.37 25.48
CA LYS A 2 31.07 37.76 25.04
C LYS A 2 30.80 36.55 25.93
N ASN A 3 29.70 36.54 26.69
CA ASN A 3 29.23 35.35 27.38
C ASN A 3 28.13 34.68 26.55
N LYS A 4 28.45 33.48 26.06
CA LYS A 4 27.51 32.51 25.48
C LYS A 4 26.81 31.80 26.64
N LEU A 5 25.48 31.85 26.69
CA LEU A 5 24.69 30.95 27.53
C LEU A 5 24.25 29.77 26.68
N PHE A 6 24.71 28.58 27.06
CA PHE A 6 24.34 27.28 26.51
C PHE A 6 22.88 26.97 26.87
N VAL A 7 22.02 26.79 25.86
CA VAL A 7 20.71 26.14 26.02
C VAL A 7 20.95 24.63 25.95
N LYS A 8 20.61 23.92 27.04
CA LYS A 8 20.60 22.45 27.06
C LYS A 8 19.34 21.97 26.34
N SER A 9 19.50 21.48 25.11
CA SER A 9 18.48 20.72 24.40
C SER A 9 18.28 19.38 25.11
N VAL A 10 17.05 19.12 25.57
CA VAL A 10 16.62 17.79 26.01
C VAL A 10 16.43 16.96 24.74
N TRP A 11 17.40 16.10 24.45
CA TRP A 11 17.29 15.08 23.42
C TRP A 11 16.34 13.99 23.92
N LEU A 12 15.16 13.91 23.32
CA LEU A 12 14.32 12.72 23.41
C LEU A 12 14.98 11.68 22.51
N LEU A 13 15.67 10.72 23.12
CA LEU A 13 16.32 9.62 22.43
C LEU A 13 15.24 8.61 22.00
N CYS A 14 14.65 8.81 20.81
CA CYS A 14 13.96 7.71 20.13
C CYS A 14 15.03 6.71 19.69
N LEU A 15 14.95 5.49 20.22
CA LEU A 15 15.80 4.38 19.82
C LEU A 15 15.37 3.95 18.40
N ALA A 16 15.91 4.62 17.38
CA ALA A 16 15.83 4.15 16.00
C ALA A 16 16.79 2.96 15.87
N LEU A 17 16.25 1.74 15.87
CA LEU A 17 17.00 0.55 15.48
C LEU A 17 17.30 0.69 13.98
N GLY A 18 18.51 1.16 13.66
CA GLY A 18 18.99 1.29 12.28
C GLY A 18 19.22 -0.08 11.68
N LEU A 19 18.26 -0.55 10.89
CA LEU A 19 18.40 -1.67 9.97
C LEU A 19 18.08 -1.13 8.59
N ALA A 20 19.08 -1.09 7.71
CA ALA A 20 18.87 -0.72 6.31
C ALA A 20 17.91 -1.73 5.67
N GLY A 21 16.75 -1.26 5.21
CA GLY A 21 15.73 -2.08 4.57
C GLY A 21 16.26 -2.73 3.30
N CYS A 22 16.30 -4.05 3.24
CA CYS A 22 16.40 -4.80 1.99
C CYS A 22 14.99 -5.22 1.53
N ILE A 23 14.77 -5.30 0.21
CA ILE A 23 13.59 -5.99 -0.33
C ILE A 23 13.89 -7.48 -0.24
N ASN A 24 13.20 -8.18 0.66
CA ASN A 24 13.23 -9.64 0.75
C ASN A 24 11.86 -10.16 0.39
N ASP A 25 11.67 -10.33 -0.92
CA ASP A 25 10.45 -10.80 -1.56
C ASP A 25 10.60 -12.30 -1.86
N ALA A 26 10.94 -13.12 -0.84
CA ALA A 26 11.11 -14.57 -1.01
C ALA A 26 9.90 -15.34 -0.46
N ASP A 27 9.28 -16.17 -1.31
CA ASP A 27 8.12 -17.00 -0.95
C ASP A 27 8.51 -18.13 0.03
N VAL A 28 7.54 -18.55 0.85
CA VAL A 28 7.62 -19.85 1.55
C VAL A 28 7.05 -20.92 0.65
N LEU A 29 7.93 -21.82 0.18
CA LEU A 29 7.51 -22.98 -0.58
C LEU A 29 6.76 -23.95 0.34
N PRO A 30 5.64 -24.53 -0.10
CA PRO A 30 5.09 -25.70 0.56
C PRO A 30 6.10 -26.86 0.37
N GLU A 31 6.85 -27.21 1.41
CA GLU A 31 7.74 -28.38 1.38
C GLU A 31 6.97 -29.73 1.33
N ASP A 32 5.64 -29.69 1.46
CA ASP A 32 4.82 -30.87 1.67
C ASP A 32 3.61 -30.92 0.72
N ASN A 33 3.52 -31.98 -0.09
CA ASN A 33 2.37 -32.31 -0.93
C ASN A 33 1.29 -33.14 -0.20
N SER A 34 1.39 -33.29 1.13
CA SER A 34 0.37 -33.96 1.94
C SER A 34 -0.91 -33.13 2.06
N GLY A 35 -2.02 -33.84 2.31
CA GLY A 35 -3.34 -33.25 2.57
C GLY A 35 -4.17 -32.92 1.32
N PHE A 36 -3.69 -33.20 0.12
CA PHE A 36 -4.46 -33.02 -1.11
C PHE A 36 -5.48 -34.15 -1.32
N VAL A 37 -6.74 -33.77 -1.59
CA VAL A 37 -7.82 -34.73 -1.85
C VAL A 37 -7.81 -35.10 -3.33
N ASP A 38 -8.06 -36.37 -3.60
CA ASP A 38 -8.05 -36.94 -4.94
C ASP A 38 -9.45 -37.06 -5.53
N GLY A 39 -9.70 -36.45 -6.69
CA GLY A 39 -10.98 -36.51 -7.37
C GLY A 39 -10.86 -36.22 -8.88
N GLY A 40 -11.69 -36.89 -9.69
CA GLY A 40 -11.73 -36.74 -11.16
C GLY A 40 -10.87 -37.75 -11.93
N GLU A 41 -11.09 -37.84 -13.25
CA GLU A 41 -10.33 -38.70 -14.18
C GLU A 41 -9.36 -37.82 -14.99
N GLY A 42 -8.07 -37.80 -14.64
CA GLY A 42 -7.06 -36.98 -15.31
C GLY A 42 -5.62 -37.37 -14.97
N ASN A 43 -4.68 -36.88 -15.78
CA ASN A 43 -3.24 -37.13 -15.65
C ASN A 43 -2.49 -36.02 -14.90
N VAL A 44 -3.12 -34.85 -14.70
CA VAL A 44 -2.54 -33.72 -13.98
C VAL A 44 -3.43 -33.31 -12.80
N ARG A 45 -2.80 -33.03 -11.67
CA ARG A 45 -3.43 -32.44 -10.48
C ARG A 45 -2.82 -31.06 -10.22
N PHE A 46 -3.68 -30.05 -10.07
CA PHE A 46 -3.27 -28.75 -9.57
C PHE A 46 -3.46 -28.64 -8.06
N ALA A 47 -2.44 -28.12 -7.40
CA ALA A 47 -2.46 -27.70 -6.01
C ALA A 47 -2.18 -26.21 -5.94
N PHE A 48 -2.92 -25.48 -5.12
CA PHE A 48 -2.77 -24.05 -4.96
C PHE A 48 -2.43 -23.73 -3.52
N VAL A 49 -1.48 -22.82 -3.35
CA VAL A 49 -1.04 -22.33 -2.07
C VAL A 49 -1.27 -20.84 -2.03
N VAL A 50 -1.95 -20.37 -0.99
CA VAL A 50 -1.95 -18.94 -0.64
C VAL A 50 -0.90 -18.79 0.47
N PRO A 51 0.30 -18.24 0.16
CA PRO A 51 1.41 -18.15 1.11
C PRO A 51 1.05 -17.31 2.34
N ASN A 52 1.75 -17.57 3.45
CA ASN A 52 1.42 -17.01 4.76
C ASN A 52 2.61 -16.58 5.63
N SER A 53 3.70 -16.14 5.02
CA SER A 53 4.86 -15.66 5.79
C SER A 53 5.90 -15.03 4.89
N SER A 54 6.56 -14.00 5.41
CA SER A 54 7.85 -13.52 4.92
C SER A 54 8.97 -14.37 5.53
N SER A 55 9.96 -14.78 4.74
CA SER A 55 11.18 -15.40 5.28
C SER A 55 11.86 -14.42 6.25
N THR A 56 12.08 -14.86 7.49
CA THR A 56 12.51 -13.98 8.59
C THR A 56 13.96 -13.53 8.44
N LYS A 57 14.19 -12.26 8.07
CA LYS A 57 15.35 -11.50 8.54
C LYS A 57 14.88 -10.17 9.12
N ALA A 58 15.43 -9.82 10.28
CA ALA A 58 15.16 -8.52 10.90
C ALA A 58 15.80 -7.42 10.04
N GLY A 59 15.00 -6.43 9.64
CA GLY A 59 15.47 -5.30 8.82
C GLY A 59 15.04 -5.32 7.36
N ASP A 60 13.99 -6.06 7.01
CA ASP A 60 13.44 -6.10 5.65
C ASP A 60 12.18 -5.23 5.57
N ALA A 61 11.81 -4.79 4.37
CA ALA A 61 10.62 -3.95 4.14
C ALA A 61 9.36 -4.55 4.79
N GLU A 62 9.21 -5.87 4.67
CA GLU A 62 8.03 -6.63 5.10
C GLU A 62 8.15 -7.22 6.53
N THR A 63 9.16 -6.85 7.32
CA THR A 63 9.39 -7.47 8.64
C THR A 63 9.37 -6.46 9.77
N SER A 64 8.18 -6.22 10.34
CA SER A 64 8.02 -5.42 11.56
C SER A 64 8.01 -6.23 12.86
N GLY A 65 7.88 -7.57 12.77
CA GLY A 65 7.57 -8.44 13.91
C GLY A 65 6.13 -8.29 14.45
N ILE A 66 5.32 -7.44 13.83
CA ILE A 66 3.88 -7.30 14.04
C ILE A 66 3.16 -8.11 12.96
N TYR A 67 2.09 -8.81 13.33
CA TYR A 67 1.32 -9.63 12.41
C TYR A 67 -0.15 -9.22 12.41
N GLU A 68 -0.70 -8.95 11.23
CA GLU A 68 -2.12 -8.66 11.04
C GLU A 68 -2.81 -9.87 10.42
N THR A 69 -3.98 -10.21 10.95
CA THR A 69 -4.72 -11.39 10.50
C THR A 69 -5.74 -11.00 9.46
N GLY A 70 -5.67 -11.65 8.29
CA GLY A 70 -6.68 -11.49 7.28
C GLY A 70 -8.01 -12.14 7.64
N ASN A 71 -9.11 -11.58 7.12
CA ASN A 71 -10.44 -12.17 7.28
C ASN A 71 -10.66 -13.34 6.29
N ALA A 72 -11.70 -14.17 6.53
CA ALA A 72 -11.99 -15.35 5.70
C ALA A 72 -12.10 -15.06 4.20
N ASN A 73 -12.74 -13.96 3.84
CA ASN A 73 -12.98 -13.56 2.47
C ASN A 73 -11.71 -13.10 1.74
N GLU A 74 -10.67 -12.72 2.48
CA GLU A 74 -9.38 -12.33 1.91
C GLU A 74 -8.57 -13.53 1.39
N TYR A 75 -8.91 -14.77 1.77
CA TYR A 75 -8.18 -15.97 1.32
C TYR A 75 -9.06 -17.06 0.69
N ASN A 76 -10.38 -16.84 0.63
CA ASN A 76 -11.31 -17.77 0.00
C ASN A 76 -11.09 -17.85 -1.52
N VAL A 77 -10.95 -19.07 -2.05
CA VAL A 77 -10.87 -19.34 -3.49
C VAL A 77 -12.17 -20.01 -3.94
N LYS A 78 -12.99 -19.27 -4.68
CA LYS A 78 -14.31 -19.69 -5.19
C LYS A 78 -14.27 -20.11 -6.65
N SER A 79 -13.30 -19.63 -7.42
CA SER A 79 -13.11 -20.02 -8.83
C SER A 79 -11.64 -20.05 -9.18
N LEU A 80 -11.23 -20.95 -10.07
CA LEU A 80 -9.86 -21.06 -10.57
C LEU A 80 -9.88 -21.28 -12.09
N ASN A 81 -9.15 -20.43 -12.80
CA ASN A 81 -8.86 -20.58 -14.22
C ASN A 81 -7.36 -20.82 -14.40
N VAL A 82 -7.01 -21.85 -15.17
CA VAL A 82 -5.63 -22.20 -15.53
C VAL A 82 -5.44 -22.01 -17.04
N TYR A 83 -4.35 -21.36 -17.42
CA TYR A 83 -3.97 -21.09 -18.81
C TYR A 83 -2.64 -21.78 -19.07
N LEU A 84 -2.61 -22.61 -20.10
CA LEU A 84 -1.44 -23.37 -20.52
C LEU A 84 -0.94 -22.78 -21.84
N PHE A 85 0.29 -22.31 -21.83
CA PHE A 85 1.02 -21.89 -23.03
C PHE A 85 2.08 -22.94 -23.34
N ASN A 86 2.28 -23.27 -24.61
CA ASN A 86 3.39 -24.14 -24.99
C ASN A 86 4.72 -23.42 -24.70
N SER A 87 5.61 -24.01 -23.89
CA SER A 87 6.81 -23.31 -23.39
C SER A 87 7.80 -22.90 -24.49
N ASP A 88 7.78 -23.56 -25.64
CA ASP A 88 8.67 -23.26 -26.78
C ASP A 88 8.08 -22.17 -27.69
N THR A 89 6.83 -22.36 -28.12
CA THR A 89 6.16 -21.45 -29.07
C THR A 89 5.50 -20.25 -28.41
N LYS A 90 5.33 -20.29 -27.08
CA LYS A 90 4.58 -19.31 -26.27
C LYS A 90 3.12 -19.13 -26.70
N ALA A 91 2.59 -20.03 -27.53
CA ALA A 91 1.21 -19.99 -27.99
C ALA A 91 0.28 -20.59 -26.94
N LEU A 92 -0.91 -19.99 -26.78
CA LEU A 92 -1.96 -20.54 -25.91
C LEU A 92 -2.36 -21.93 -26.42
N TYR A 93 -2.18 -22.94 -25.57
CA TYR A 93 -2.64 -24.30 -25.83
C TYR A 93 -4.08 -24.47 -25.32
N LYS A 94 -4.34 -24.14 -24.05
CA LYS A 94 -5.65 -24.41 -23.43
C LYS A 94 -5.93 -23.49 -22.25
N LYS A 95 -7.19 -23.08 -22.11
CA LYS A 95 -7.75 -22.51 -20.88
C LYS A 95 -8.63 -23.57 -20.22
N ILE A 96 -8.46 -23.78 -18.92
CA ILE A 96 -9.20 -24.75 -18.12
C ILE A 96 -9.82 -24.03 -16.94
N ARG A 97 -11.15 -24.13 -16.78
CA ARG A 97 -11.82 -23.76 -15.54
C ARG A 97 -11.86 -24.99 -14.64
N LEU A 98 -11.30 -24.88 -13.45
CA LEU A 98 -11.24 -26.00 -12.51
C LEU A 98 -12.56 -26.16 -11.74
N GLU A 99 -12.88 -27.40 -11.40
CA GLU A 99 -14.11 -27.81 -10.70
C GLU A 99 -13.79 -28.47 -9.35
N ASN A 100 -14.78 -28.53 -8.45
CA ASN A 100 -14.66 -29.08 -7.09
C ASN A 100 -13.49 -28.50 -6.29
N ILE A 101 -13.38 -27.17 -6.31
CA ILE A 101 -12.35 -26.46 -5.55
C ILE A 101 -12.56 -26.71 -4.06
N THR A 102 -11.61 -27.39 -3.45
CA THR A 102 -11.69 -27.83 -2.06
C THR A 102 -10.54 -27.24 -1.28
N ARG A 103 -10.86 -26.53 -0.21
CA ARG A 103 -9.86 -26.10 0.77
C ARG A 103 -9.40 -27.32 1.55
N THR A 104 -8.10 -27.57 1.58
CA THR A 104 -7.51 -28.63 2.40
C THR A 104 -6.79 -28.02 3.60
N ALA A 105 -6.75 -28.76 4.71
CA ALA A 105 -6.02 -28.30 5.88
C ALA A 105 -4.51 -28.22 5.54
N GLY A 106 -3.94 -27.02 5.56
CA GLY A 106 -2.48 -26.87 5.59
C GLY A 106 -1.91 -27.37 6.92
N PRO A 107 -0.60 -27.63 7.01
CA PRO A 107 0.03 -28.06 8.26
C PRO A 107 -0.37 -27.11 9.40
N GLN A 108 -1.03 -27.67 10.42
CA GLN A 108 -1.31 -26.96 11.67
C GLN A 108 -0.11 -27.21 12.58
N LEU A 109 0.78 -26.23 12.75
CA LEU A 109 1.77 -26.32 13.83
C LEU A 109 1.04 -26.15 15.18
N PRO A 110 1.39 -26.93 16.22
CA PRO A 110 0.70 -26.91 17.49
C PRO A 110 0.78 -25.54 18.17
N GLU A 111 -0.33 -25.11 18.80
CA GLU A 111 -0.54 -23.81 19.46
C GLU A 111 0.56 -23.38 20.45
N ASN A 112 1.40 -24.31 20.91
CA ASN A 112 2.42 -24.09 21.94
C ASN A 112 3.86 -24.27 21.44
N SER A 113 4.14 -24.00 20.17
CA SER A 113 5.49 -24.07 19.62
C SER A 113 6.34 -22.92 20.19
N SER A 114 7.26 -23.25 21.09
CA SER A 114 8.08 -22.29 21.84
C SER A 114 9.32 -21.83 21.06
N SER A 115 9.09 -21.06 20.00
CA SER A 115 10.06 -20.15 19.36
C SER A 115 9.26 -19.12 18.57
N GLY A 116 9.85 -17.97 18.22
CA GLY A 116 9.19 -16.87 17.49
C GLY A 116 8.76 -17.17 16.04
N ASN A 117 8.34 -18.41 15.74
CA ASN A 117 7.87 -18.89 14.45
C ASN A 117 6.35 -19.14 14.50
N GLN A 118 5.54 -18.08 14.45
CA GLN A 118 4.13 -18.20 14.02
C GLN A 118 3.99 -18.19 12.47
N ASN A 119 5.08 -18.52 11.76
CA ASN A 119 5.33 -18.18 10.37
C ASN A 119 4.84 -19.19 9.32
N GLU A 120 3.87 -20.08 9.56
CA GLU A 120 3.53 -21.10 8.53
C GLU A 120 2.06 -21.57 8.53
N HIS A 121 1.02 -20.70 8.51
CA HIS A 121 -0.32 -21.20 8.14
C HIS A 121 -0.57 -21.12 6.63
N VAL A 122 -0.04 -22.06 5.87
CA VAL A 122 -0.34 -22.12 4.43
C VAL A 122 -1.80 -22.55 4.23
N VAL A 123 -2.58 -21.84 3.41
CA VAL A 123 -3.89 -22.34 2.95
C VAL A 123 -3.72 -23.04 1.62
N LYS A 124 -4.11 -24.31 1.61
CA LYS A 124 -4.03 -25.17 0.43
C LYS A 124 -5.41 -25.35 -0.19
N TYR A 125 -5.45 -25.34 -1.53
CA TYR A 125 -6.63 -25.69 -2.30
C TYR A 125 -6.26 -26.75 -3.34
N THR A 126 -7.20 -27.66 -3.59
CA THR A 126 -7.15 -28.60 -4.71
C THR A 126 -8.39 -28.45 -5.57
N ALA A 127 -8.33 -29.02 -6.77
CA ALA A 127 -9.48 -29.17 -7.65
C ALA A 127 -9.48 -30.58 -8.24
N ASN A 128 -10.53 -30.91 -9.01
CA ASN A 128 -10.55 -32.12 -9.82
C ASN A 128 -9.29 -32.20 -10.70
N ARG A 129 -8.81 -33.43 -10.90
CA ARG A 129 -7.80 -33.74 -11.92
C ARG A 129 -8.30 -33.33 -13.30
N VAL A 130 -7.35 -32.99 -14.16
CA VAL A 130 -7.63 -32.61 -15.54
C VAL A 130 -6.80 -33.45 -16.50
N LEU A 131 -7.32 -33.64 -17.71
CA LEU A 131 -6.61 -34.27 -18.80
C LEU A 131 -5.91 -33.20 -19.66
N ILE A 132 -4.60 -33.31 -19.76
CA ILE A 132 -3.72 -32.44 -20.55
C ILE A 132 -2.88 -33.33 -21.48
N ASP A 133 -2.78 -32.99 -22.77
CA ASP A 133 -1.94 -33.78 -23.68
C ASP A 133 -0.46 -33.67 -23.29
N PRO A 134 0.38 -34.68 -23.58
CA PRO A 134 1.81 -34.59 -23.30
C PRO A 134 2.46 -33.40 -23.99
N GLY A 135 3.34 -32.73 -23.26
CA GLY A 135 4.01 -31.52 -23.72
C GLY A 135 4.67 -30.76 -22.59
N THR A 136 5.34 -29.68 -22.95
CA THR A 136 5.96 -28.75 -21.98
C THR A 136 5.21 -27.44 -22.01
N TYR A 137 4.72 -27.02 -20.84
CA TYR A 137 3.82 -25.87 -20.69
C TYR A 137 4.28 -24.87 -19.65
N ASP A 138 4.07 -23.59 -19.95
CA ASP A 138 4.08 -22.49 -19.00
C ASP A 138 2.65 -22.27 -18.52
N ILE A 139 2.46 -22.30 -17.21
CA ILE A 139 1.16 -22.39 -16.56
C ILE A 139 0.91 -21.12 -15.74
N PHE A 140 -0.21 -20.47 -16.04
CA PHE A 140 -0.69 -19.30 -15.32
C PHE A 140 -2.06 -19.56 -14.72
N THR A 141 -2.30 -19.02 -13.53
CA THR A 141 -3.54 -19.24 -12.78
C THR A 141 -4.13 -17.92 -12.33
N ILE A 142 -5.46 -17.83 -12.40
CA ILE A 142 -6.25 -16.73 -11.84
C ILE A 142 -7.33 -17.31 -10.94
N ALA A 143 -7.29 -16.95 -9.67
CA ALA A 143 -8.32 -17.25 -8.70
C ALA A 143 -9.29 -16.07 -8.59
N ASN A 144 -10.58 -16.36 -8.39
CA ASN A 144 -11.66 -15.38 -8.17
C ASN A 144 -11.75 -14.28 -9.25
N GLY A 145 -11.31 -14.59 -10.47
CA GLY A 145 -11.28 -13.64 -11.58
C GLY A 145 -10.98 -14.33 -12.91
N ASP A 146 -10.89 -13.53 -13.95
CA ASP A 146 -10.57 -13.93 -15.32
C ASP A 146 -9.87 -12.74 -16.01
N VAL A 147 -9.25 -12.97 -17.17
CA VAL A 147 -8.70 -11.88 -17.97
C VAL A 147 -9.70 -11.44 -19.02
N THR A 148 -9.92 -10.13 -19.11
CA THR A 148 -10.66 -9.50 -20.20
C THR A 148 -9.71 -9.08 -21.32
N GLY A 149 -9.98 -9.47 -22.57
CA GLY A 149 -9.18 -9.08 -23.73
C GLY A 149 -8.88 -10.27 -24.64
N SER A 150 -8.32 -9.99 -25.81
CA SER A 150 -7.89 -11.00 -26.77
C SER A 150 -6.39 -11.21 -26.66
N PHE A 151 -5.96 -12.46 -26.60
CA PHE A 151 -4.56 -12.88 -26.58
C PHE A 151 -4.44 -14.26 -27.24
N SER A 152 -3.29 -14.50 -27.84
CA SER A 152 -2.93 -15.78 -28.46
C SER A 152 -1.56 -16.27 -28.00
N THR A 153 -0.74 -15.37 -27.47
CA THR A 153 0.59 -15.64 -26.93
C THR A 153 0.70 -15.29 -25.46
N GLU A 154 1.66 -15.91 -24.79
CA GLU A 154 1.99 -15.64 -23.38
C GLU A 154 2.30 -14.17 -23.14
N ASN A 155 3.10 -13.56 -24.01
CA ASN A 155 3.50 -12.16 -23.86
C ASN A 155 2.30 -11.21 -24.02
N GLU A 156 1.36 -11.49 -24.92
CA GLU A 156 0.10 -10.74 -25.00
C GLU A 156 -0.70 -10.90 -23.71
N PHE A 157 -0.80 -12.12 -23.19
CA PHE A 157 -1.58 -12.44 -21.99
C PHE A 157 -1.08 -11.73 -20.73
N ILE A 158 0.22 -11.82 -20.42
CA ILE A 158 0.78 -11.22 -19.20
C ILE A 158 0.80 -9.68 -19.23
N ASN A 159 0.78 -9.08 -20.42
CA ASN A 159 0.77 -7.64 -20.63
C ASN A 159 -0.64 -7.04 -20.69
N LEU A 160 -1.70 -7.84 -20.52
CA LEU A 160 -3.06 -7.31 -20.45
C LEU A 160 -3.24 -6.47 -19.18
N VAL A 161 -3.72 -5.25 -19.41
CA VAL A 161 -4.08 -4.31 -18.36
C VAL A 161 -5.58 -4.43 -18.10
N ASP A 162 -5.94 -4.86 -16.89
CA ASP A 162 -7.33 -4.83 -16.44
C ASP A 162 -7.66 -3.42 -15.92
N ARG A 163 -8.72 -2.85 -16.48
CA ARG A 163 -9.24 -1.51 -16.15
C ARG A 163 -10.66 -1.55 -15.59
N SER A 164 -11.18 -2.74 -15.35
CA SER A 164 -12.60 -3.01 -15.14
C SER A 164 -12.90 -3.60 -13.76
N THR A 165 -12.12 -4.60 -13.32
CA THR A 165 -12.42 -5.38 -12.11
C THR A 165 -12.43 -4.51 -10.85
N TYR A 166 -11.45 -3.61 -10.71
CA TYR A 166 -11.33 -2.67 -9.59
C TYR A 166 -11.39 -1.22 -10.05
N LYS A 167 -12.29 -0.94 -11.00
CA LYS A 167 -12.44 0.39 -11.60
C LYS A 167 -12.75 1.51 -10.60
N ASP A 168 -13.15 1.22 -9.37
CA ASP A 168 -13.43 2.25 -8.36
C ASP A 168 -12.23 2.52 -7.44
N GLY A 169 -11.08 1.89 -7.71
CA GLY A 169 -9.86 2.00 -6.91
C GLY A 169 -9.87 1.14 -5.63
N PHE A 170 -10.93 0.35 -5.43
CA PHE A 170 -11.14 -0.53 -4.27
C PHE A 170 -11.41 -1.96 -4.68
N GLY A 171 -11.15 -2.87 -3.74
CA GLY A 171 -11.59 -4.27 -3.79
C GLY A 171 -12.98 -4.47 -3.18
N VAL A 172 -13.80 -5.35 -3.76
CA VAL A 172 -15.10 -5.71 -3.21
C VAL A 172 -14.91 -6.80 -2.15
N LEU A 173 -15.03 -6.44 -0.87
CA LEU A 173 -15.16 -7.39 0.22
C LEU A 173 -16.44 -7.11 1.01
N THR A 174 -17.58 -7.29 0.33
CA THR A 174 -18.87 -7.52 0.96
C THR A 174 -18.85 -8.88 1.70
N GLU A 175 -19.93 -9.24 2.39
CA GLU A 175 -20.06 -10.50 3.12
C GLU A 175 -19.74 -11.75 2.26
N ASP A 176 -20.00 -11.68 0.95
CA ASP A 176 -19.68 -12.72 -0.05
C ASP A 176 -18.48 -12.41 -0.95
N GLY A 177 -17.81 -11.27 -0.77
CA GLY A 177 -16.73 -10.81 -1.64
C GLY A 177 -15.50 -11.72 -1.58
N THR A 178 -14.67 -11.66 -2.62
CA THR A 178 -13.37 -12.35 -2.68
C THR A 178 -12.38 -11.49 -3.43
N LEU A 179 -11.10 -11.61 -3.10
CA LEU A 179 -10.03 -10.96 -3.85
C LEU A 179 -9.55 -11.85 -5.00
N GLN A 180 -9.34 -11.22 -6.15
CA GLN A 180 -8.61 -11.85 -7.25
C GLN A 180 -7.17 -12.15 -6.80
N MET A 181 -6.70 -13.35 -7.13
CA MET A 181 -5.33 -13.78 -6.88
C MET A 181 -4.75 -14.37 -8.16
N THR A 182 -3.45 -14.31 -8.31
CA THR A 182 -2.75 -14.84 -9.48
C THR A 182 -1.54 -15.62 -9.07
N ASN A 183 -1.08 -16.52 -9.93
CA ASN A 183 0.19 -17.16 -9.66
C ASN A 183 1.32 -16.12 -9.64
N ARG A 184 2.29 -16.39 -8.78
CA ARG A 184 3.56 -15.69 -8.73
C ARG A 184 4.62 -16.61 -9.33
N ALA A 185 5.42 -16.13 -10.28
CA ALA A 185 6.61 -16.88 -10.67
C ALA A 185 7.64 -16.81 -9.55
N ASP A 186 8.21 -17.95 -9.21
CA ASP A 186 9.55 -17.98 -8.69
C ASP A 186 10.47 -17.54 -9.85
N ASN A 187 11.46 -16.70 -9.59
CA ASN A 187 12.48 -16.33 -10.57
C ASN A 187 13.88 -16.50 -9.93
N SER A 188 13.96 -17.32 -8.89
CA SER A 188 15.20 -17.65 -8.16
C SER A 188 16.22 -18.37 -9.02
N GLY A 189 15.92 -18.65 -10.30
CA GLY A 189 16.85 -19.09 -11.35
C GLY A 189 18.06 -18.18 -11.62
N LEU A 190 18.34 -17.21 -10.74
CA LEU A 190 19.67 -16.63 -10.51
C LEU A 190 20.61 -17.55 -9.69
N TYR A 191 20.11 -18.67 -9.14
CA TYR A 191 20.88 -19.75 -8.54
C TYR A 191 20.72 -21.06 -9.32
N ASP A 192 21.83 -21.74 -9.58
CA ASP A 192 21.86 -23.04 -10.24
C ASP A 192 21.07 -24.09 -9.43
N GLY A 193 20.02 -24.66 -10.02
CA GLY A 193 19.26 -25.78 -9.46
C GLY A 193 17.83 -25.50 -8.98
N THR A 194 17.30 -24.27 -9.06
CA THR A 194 15.87 -24.01 -8.80
C THR A 194 15.06 -24.04 -10.10
N THR A 195 13.93 -24.77 -10.07
CA THR A 195 13.00 -24.88 -11.21
C THR A 195 11.67 -24.27 -10.80
N ASP A 196 11.21 -23.27 -11.53
CA ASP A 196 9.91 -22.65 -11.28
C ASP A 196 8.80 -23.69 -11.45
N SER A 197 8.04 -23.93 -10.38
CA SER A 197 7.04 -25.01 -10.33
C SER A 197 5.93 -24.91 -11.38
N ASN A 198 5.71 -23.72 -11.95
CA ASN A 198 4.66 -23.43 -12.93
C ASN A 198 5.19 -23.07 -14.33
N LEU A 199 6.51 -23.00 -14.55
CA LEU A 199 7.10 -22.77 -15.88
C LEU A 199 7.81 -24.04 -16.36
N LYS A 200 7.75 -24.30 -17.67
CA LYS A 200 8.34 -25.49 -18.30
C LYS A 200 7.89 -26.83 -17.67
N VAL A 201 6.63 -26.88 -17.23
CA VAL A 201 6.02 -28.07 -16.65
C VAL A 201 5.87 -29.13 -17.74
N THR A 202 6.49 -30.29 -17.54
CA THR A 202 6.43 -31.41 -18.50
C THR A 202 5.34 -32.39 -18.10
N VAL A 203 4.30 -32.50 -18.93
CA VAL A 203 3.26 -33.54 -18.81
C VAL A 203 3.69 -34.73 -19.67
N ARG A 204 3.79 -35.92 -19.08
CA ARG A 204 4.40 -37.09 -19.75
C ARG A 204 3.40 -38.12 -20.24
N GLU A 205 2.31 -38.33 -19.49
CA GLU A 205 1.38 -39.44 -19.72
C GLU A 205 0.13 -38.98 -20.48
N ILE A 206 -0.47 -39.86 -21.28
CA ILE A 206 -1.68 -39.55 -22.08
C ILE A 206 -2.96 -39.95 -21.34
N LEU A 207 -2.87 -40.89 -20.40
CA LEU A 207 -4.03 -41.50 -19.75
C LEU A 207 -4.10 -41.09 -18.27
N PRO A 208 -5.29 -41.11 -17.67
CA PRO A 208 -5.41 -41.01 -16.22
C PRO A 208 -4.48 -42.02 -15.54
N SER A 209 -3.64 -41.53 -14.64
CA SER A 209 -2.64 -42.32 -13.92
C SER A 209 -3.05 -42.48 -12.46
N GLU A 210 -2.69 -43.59 -11.81
CA GLU A 210 -2.84 -43.68 -10.35
C GLU A 210 -1.95 -42.62 -9.65
N GLU A 211 -0.84 -42.25 -10.29
CA GLU A 211 0.11 -41.21 -9.84
C GLU A 211 0.11 -40.03 -10.84
N PRO A 212 -0.83 -39.07 -10.74
CA PRO A 212 -0.86 -37.93 -11.66
C PRO A 212 0.34 -37.00 -11.45
N ASP A 213 0.73 -36.28 -12.50
CA ASP A 213 1.68 -35.17 -12.41
C ASP A 213 1.08 -34.08 -11.49
N ILE A 214 1.79 -33.70 -10.42
CA ILE A 214 1.34 -32.67 -9.48
C ILE A 214 2.00 -31.34 -9.82
N VAL A 215 1.18 -30.32 -10.05
CA VAL A 215 1.63 -28.93 -10.27
C VAL A 215 1.17 -28.08 -9.10
N THR A 216 2.13 -27.61 -8.30
CA THR A 216 1.85 -26.72 -7.17
C THR A 216 2.06 -25.26 -7.59
N ILE A 217 1.12 -24.40 -7.25
CA ILE A 217 1.09 -23.00 -7.69
C ILE A 217 0.86 -22.09 -6.47
N ASN A 218 1.81 -21.20 -6.20
CA ASN A 218 1.64 -20.13 -5.21
C ASN A 218 0.77 -19.01 -5.81
N LEU A 219 -0.22 -18.56 -5.06
CA LEU A 219 -1.14 -17.48 -5.39
C LEU A 219 -0.84 -16.25 -4.53
N GLU A 220 -0.72 -15.09 -5.16
CA GLU A 220 -0.66 -13.80 -4.49
C GLU A 220 -1.91 -12.98 -4.80
N ARG A 221 -2.38 -12.17 -3.84
CA ARG A 221 -3.48 -11.22 -4.07
C ARG A 221 -3.01 -10.12 -5.00
N VAL A 222 -3.87 -9.69 -5.93
CA VAL A 222 -3.55 -8.56 -6.83
C VAL A 222 -3.67 -7.18 -6.15
N MET A 223 -4.25 -7.15 -4.95
CA MET A 223 -4.47 -5.95 -4.13
C MET A 223 -3.51 -5.94 -2.94
N ALA A 224 -3.28 -4.75 -2.39
CA ALA A 224 -2.75 -4.54 -1.04
C ALA A 224 -3.88 -4.19 -0.06
N LYS A 225 -3.60 -4.27 1.24
CA LYS A 225 -4.48 -3.80 2.32
C LYS A 225 -3.82 -2.65 3.05
N VAL A 226 -4.57 -1.61 3.38
CA VAL A 226 -4.11 -0.48 4.18
C VAL A 226 -4.99 -0.37 5.42
N LEU A 227 -4.37 -0.20 6.58
CA LEU A 227 -4.99 -0.03 7.88
C LEU A 227 -4.63 1.36 8.41
N VAL A 228 -5.64 2.17 8.73
CA VAL A 228 -5.44 3.54 9.24
C VAL A 228 -6.05 3.70 10.62
N GLY A 229 -5.27 4.16 11.58
CA GLY A 229 -5.72 4.37 12.95
C GLY A 229 -4.93 5.46 13.68
N GLN A 230 -5.33 5.74 14.91
CA GLN A 230 -4.64 6.68 15.80
C GLN A 230 -4.52 6.13 17.22
N SER A 231 -3.48 6.53 17.96
CA SER A 231 -3.26 6.05 19.33
C SER A 231 -3.92 6.89 20.41
N LYS A 232 -4.43 8.08 20.06
CA LYS A 232 -5.05 9.04 20.98
C LYS A 232 -6.15 9.82 20.28
N GLU A 233 -7.14 10.26 21.05
CA GLU A 233 -8.20 11.17 20.58
C GLU A 233 -7.64 12.58 20.32
N ASP A 234 -6.79 13.08 21.21
CA ASP A 234 -6.28 14.45 21.19
C ASP A 234 -4.75 14.53 21.25
N TYR A 235 -4.21 15.53 20.56
CA TYR A 235 -2.80 15.86 20.48
C TYR A 235 -2.59 17.34 20.87
N SER A 236 -1.93 17.57 22.00
CA SER A 236 -1.55 18.91 22.45
C SER A 236 -0.22 19.34 21.83
N LEU A 237 -0.19 20.52 21.22
CA LEU A 237 1.05 21.15 20.75
C LEU A 237 1.50 22.25 21.70
N VAL A 238 2.80 22.27 21.99
CA VAL A 238 3.44 23.23 22.88
C VAL A 238 4.34 24.20 22.13
N ASP A 239 4.46 25.42 22.63
CA ASP A 239 5.40 26.43 22.13
C ASP A 239 6.84 26.11 22.58
N GLY A 240 7.79 26.96 22.17
CA GLY A 240 9.21 26.80 22.54
C GLY A 240 9.50 26.86 24.05
N ASN A 241 8.54 27.28 24.88
CA ASN A 241 8.64 27.30 26.34
C ASN A 241 7.90 26.12 27.00
N GLY A 242 7.33 25.20 26.21
CA GLY A 242 6.54 24.08 26.70
C GLY A 242 5.10 24.44 27.08
N LYS A 243 4.62 25.65 26.74
CA LYS A 243 3.23 26.04 26.98
C LYS A 243 2.35 25.56 25.83
N GLU A 244 1.27 24.85 26.15
CA GLU A 244 0.28 24.44 25.16
C GLU A 244 -0.35 25.66 24.46
N TYR A 245 -0.38 25.64 23.14
CA TYR A 245 -0.99 26.70 22.32
C TYR A 245 -2.18 26.22 21.50
N VAL A 246 -2.33 24.90 21.29
CA VAL A 246 -3.44 24.30 20.55
C VAL A 246 -3.59 22.82 20.93
N SER A 247 -4.84 22.37 20.99
CA SER A 247 -5.21 20.94 21.02
C SER A 247 -5.86 20.55 19.70
N ILE A 248 -5.51 19.37 19.20
CA ILE A 248 -5.87 18.86 17.87
C ILE A 248 -6.50 17.48 18.01
N SER A 249 -7.62 17.25 17.32
CA SER A 249 -8.29 15.95 17.23
C SER A 249 -8.43 15.55 15.76
N LEU A 250 -7.96 14.37 15.36
CA LEU A 250 -8.18 13.87 14.01
C LEU A 250 -9.65 13.46 13.86
N THR A 251 -10.37 14.11 12.94
CA THR A 251 -11.82 13.90 12.77
C THR A 251 -12.14 13.01 11.57
N GLY A 252 -11.21 12.87 10.63
CA GLY A 252 -11.38 11.93 9.53
C GLY A 252 -10.19 11.86 8.60
N PHE A 253 -10.25 10.95 7.63
CA PHE A 253 -9.26 10.86 6.56
C PHE A 253 -9.88 10.57 5.19
N GLN A 254 -9.11 10.78 4.15
CA GLN A 254 -9.43 10.52 2.76
C GLN A 254 -8.29 9.81 2.06
N TYR A 255 -8.65 9.04 1.04
CA TYR A 255 -7.73 8.35 0.15
C TYR A 255 -7.16 9.32 -0.88
N ILE A 256 -5.91 9.09 -1.28
CA ILE A 256 -5.24 9.84 -2.34
C ILE A 256 -4.60 8.82 -3.31
N ASN A 257 -4.79 9.06 -4.61
CA ASN A 257 -4.18 8.35 -5.73
C ASN A 257 -4.36 6.82 -5.69
N LEU A 258 -5.59 6.35 -5.49
CA LEU A 258 -5.90 4.91 -5.65
C LEU A 258 -5.93 4.53 -7.13
N SER A 259 -4.99 3.70 -7.56
CA SER A 259 -4.91 3.16 -8.93
C SER A 259 -6.16 2.36 -9.28
N ARG A 260 -6.60 2.45 -10.54
CA ARG A 260 -7.75 1.72 -11.08
C ARG A 260 -7.36 0.63 -12.07
N TRP A 261 -6.10 0.65 -12.52
CA TRP A 261 -5.61 -0.29 -13.52
C TRP A 261 -4.44 -1.09 -12.96
N PHE A 262 -4.36 -2.34 -13.35
CA PHE A 262 -3.31 -3.25 -12.91
C PHE A 262 -3.01 -4.28 -14.00
N TYR A 263 -1.80 -4.81 -13.96
CA TYR A 263 -1.51 -6.05 -14.66
C TYR A 263 -2.05 -7.21 -13.84
N THR A 264 -2.70 -8.17 -14.48
CA THR A 264 -3.22 -9.36 -13.77
C THR A 264 -2.08 -10.06 -13.04
N PHE A 265 -0.95 -10.27 -13.72
CA PHE A 265 0.27 -10.84 -13.16
C PHE A 265 1.25 -9.74 -12.78
N ARG A 266 2.02 -9.96 -11.70
CA ARG A 266 3.00 -8.99 -11.21
C ARG A 266 4.18 -8.87 -12.16
N HIS A 267 4.56 -7.63 -12.47
CA HIS A 267 5.77 -7.35 -13.24
C HIS A 267 6.85 -6.72 -12.36
N THR A 268 8.09 -7.13 -12.54
CA THR A 268 9.26 -6.60 -11.84
C THR A 268 10.36 -6.21 -12.82
N ALA A 269 11.20 -5.26 -12.41
CA ALA A 269 12.34 -4.82 -13.20
C ALA A 269 13.52 -4.44 -12.31
N VAL A 270 14.74 -4.58 -12.82
CA VAL A 270 15.94 -3.99 -12.22
C VAL A 270 16.30 -2.74 -13.00
N LEU A 271 16.21 -1.57 -12.38
CA LEU A 271 16.47 -0.29 -13.04
C LEU A 271 17.56 0.48 -12.30
N THR A 272 18.74 0.62 -12.92
CA THR A 272 19.95 1.16 -12.27
C THR A 272 20.28 2.60 -12.67
N ALA A 273 19.60 3.15 -13.68
CA ALA A 273 19.77 4.54 -14.06
C ALA A 273 19.18 5.49 -13.00
N ASN A 274 19.58 6.75 -13.00
CA ASN A 274 18.96 7.79 -12.15
C ASN A 274 17.67 8.36 -12.76
N ASN A 275 17.32 7.94 -13.99
CA ASN A 275 16.11 8.35 -14.70
C ASN A 275 15.42 7.11 -15.26
N ALA A 276 14.09 7.16 -15.33
CA ALA A 276 13.32 6.13 -16.00
C ALA A 276 13.77 6.01 -17.47
N PRO A 277 13.86 4.80 -18.02
CA PRO A 277 14.16 4.62 -19.43
C PRO A 277 13.05 5.27 -20.30
N SER A 278 13.42 5.85 -21.43
CA SER A 278 12.46 6.47 -22.36
C SER A 278 11.51 5.47 -23.02
N SER A 279 11.85 4.19 -22.97
CA SER A 279 11.00 3.07 -23.39
C SER A 279 11.35 1.85 -22.57
N TYR A 280 10.34 1.09 -22.15
CA TYR A 280 10.51 -0.19 -21.49
C TYR A 280 9.50 -1.18 -22.07
N THR A 281 9.97 -2.37 -22.43
CA THR A 281 9.12 -3.48 -22.83
C THR A 281 9.14 -4.50 -21.72
N ILE A 282 7.98 -4.74 -21.12
CA ILE A 282 7.78 -5.83 -20.19
C ILE A 282 7.85 -7.13 -21.00
N ALA A 283 8.81 -7.99 -20.65
CA ALA A 283 8.99 -9.31 -21.24
C ALA A 283 8.74 -10.40 -20.19
N ASN A 284 8.65 -11.67 -20.60
CA ASN A 284 8.38 -12.77 -19.67
C ASN A 284 9.40 -12.87 -18.52
N GLY A 285 10.65 -12.41 -18.73
CA GLY A 285 11.67 -12.34 -17.67
C GLY A 285 11.41 -11.30 -16.58
N ASN A 286 10.38 -10.47 -16.75
CA ASN A 286 9.89 -9.50 -15.78
C ASN A 286 8.77 -10.06 -14.90
N PHE A 287 8.49 -11.36 -14.96
CA PHE A 287 7.52 -12.01 -14.08
C PHE A 287 8.26 -12.69 -12.92
N GLY A 288 7.93 -12.35 -11.68
CA GLY A 288 8.45 -13.03 -10.48
C GLY A 288 8.99 -12.10 -9.40
N GLU A 289 10.05 -12.52 -8.68
CA GLU A 289 10.56 -11.82 -7.48
C GLU A 289 11.12 -10.42 -7.75
N ILE A 290 11.00 -9.54 -6.77
CA ILE A 290 11.63 -8.22 -6.78
C ILE A 290 13.11 -8.38 -6.43
N ASN A 291 13.99 -7.87 -7.28
CA ASN A 291 15.42 -7.89 -6.99
C ASN A 291 15.75 -7.04 -5.76
N ALA A 292 16.49 -7.61 -4.81
CA ALA A 292 16.92 -6.90 -3.59
C ALA A 292 17.71 -5.61 -3.87
N ASN A 293 18.37 -5.51 -5.04
CA ASN A 293 19.14 -4.36 -5.45
C ASN A 293 18.49 -3.68 -6.67
N ASN A 294 17.97 -2.47 -6.49
CA ASN A 294 17.34 -1.68 -7.54
C ASN A 294 16.15 -2.38 -8.23
N GLY A 295 15.48 -3.29 -7.52
CA GLY A 295 14.25 -3.92 -7.98
C GLY A 295 13.06 -2.98 -7.84
N TYR A 296 12.16 -3.05 -8.82
CA TYR A 296 10.89 -2.33 -8.87
C TYR A 296 9.77 -3.31 -9.18
N VAL A 297 8.58 -3.04 -8.64
CA VAL A 297 7.32 -3.53 -9.20
C VAL A 297 6.85 -2.53 -10.25
N ILE A 298 6.35 -3.04 -11.37
CA ILE A 298 5.94 -2.24 -12.52
C ILE A 298 4.42 -2.35 -12.68
N ASP A 299 3.72 -1.27 -12.30
CA ASP A 299 2.30 -1.12 -12.62
C ASP A 299 2.09 -0.54 -14.04
N PRO A 300 0.86 -0.60 -14.60
CA PRO A 300 0.58 -0.16 -15.97
C PRO A 300 0.87 1.32 -16.28
N TYR A 301 1.01 2.16 -15.27
CA TYR A 301 1.25 3.60 -15.39
C TYR A 301 2.65 4.00 -14.94
N PHE A 302 3.49 3.04 -14.51
CA PHE A 302 4.83 3.27 -13.94
C PHE A 302 5.69 4.24 -14.75
N PHE A 303 5.78 4.01 -16.07
CA PHE A 303 6.61 4.83 -16.97
C PHE A 303 5.92 6.12 -17.45
N SER A 304 4.62 6.26 -17.23
CA SER A 304 3.89 7.51 -17.50
C SER A 304 4.10 8.54 -16.38
N LYS A 305 4.47 8.09 -15.18
CA LYS A 305 4.78 8.94 -14.04
C LYS A 305 6.15 9.61 -14.26
N THR A 306 6.14 10.92 -14.51
CA THR A 306 7.37 11.69 -14.77
C THR A 306 7.39 12.99 -13.95
N VAL A 307 8.59 13.54 -13.72
CA VAL A 307 8.76 14.83 -13.04
C VAL A 307 8.04 15.94 -13.79
N ASP A 308 8.15 15.98 -15.12
CA ASP A 308 7.44 16.98 -15.92
C ASP A 308 5.93 16.75 -15.94
N GLY A 309 5.46 15.51 -15.94
CA GLY A 309 4.03 15.19 -15.86
C GLY A 309 3.39 15.52 -14.50
N ALA A 310 4.19 15.70 -13.44
CA ALA A 310 3.67 16.11 -12.14
C ALA A 310 3.26 17.59 -12.13
N LYS A 311 3.83 18.40 -13.04
CA LYS A 311 3.51 19.82 -13.18
C LYS A 311 2.08 19.99 -13.63
N GLY A 312 1.25 20.59 -12.78
CA GLY A 312 -0.16 20.78 -13.07
C GLY A 312 -0.92 19.47 -13.24
N PHE A 313 -0.49 18.40 -12.55
CA PHE A 313 -1.13 17.09 -12.55
C PHE A 313 -2.66 17.21 -12.40
N ASP A 314 -3.41 16.66 -13.35
CA ASP A 314 -4.88 16.73 -13.41
C ASP A 314 -5.56 15.37 -13.61
N ASN A 315 -4.79 14.26 -13.59
CA ASN A 315 -5.28 12.89 -13.80
C ASN A 315 -6.17 12.74 -15.07
N PRO A 316 -5.69 13.14 -16.25
CA PRO A 316 -6.52 13.29 -17.44
C PRO A 316 -7.00 11.94 -17.99
N ASP A 317 -6.18 10.90 -17.83
CA ASP A 317 -6.50 9.52 -18.22
C ASP A 317 -7.45 8.81 -17.24
N SER A 318 -7.86 9.50 -16.16
CA SER A 318 -8.68 8.93 -15.10
C SER A 318 -8.07 7.66 -14.49
N TYR A 319 -6.74 7.57 -14.42
CA TYR A 319 -6.00 6.43 -13.87
C TYR A 319 -6.30 6.24 -12.37
N TYR A 320 -6.43 7.34 -11.63
CA TYR A 320 -6.78 7.31 -10.20
C TYR A 320 -8.26 7.56 -9.94
N ALA A 321 -8.85 6.84 -8.99
CA ALA A 321 -10.24 7.04 -8.54
C ALA A 321 -10.38 8.20 -7.54
N TYR A 322 -9.31 8.49 -6.79
CA TYR A 322 -9.23 9.57 -5.82
C TYR A 322 -7.99 10.42 -6.09
N PRO A 323 -7.91 11.10 -7.25
CA PRO A 323 -6.70 11.83 -7.62
C PRO A 323 -6.41 12.95 -6.62
N LEU A 324 -5.12 13.26 -6.44
CA LEU A 324 -4.62 14.34 -5.58
C LEU A 324 -5.44 15.65 -5.64
N THR A 325 -5.81 16.03 -6.86
CA THR A 325 -6.53 17.27 -7.20
C THR A 325 -7.96 17.30 -6.71
N SER A 326 -8.51 16.16 -6.30
CA SER A 326 -9.87 16.04 -5.77
C SER A 326 -9.85 15.96 -4.25
N VAL A 327 -10.78 16.68 -3.63
CA VAL A 327 -11.11 16.53 -2.21
C VAL A 327 -12.51 15.96 -2.17
N ALA A 328 -12.66 14.70 -1.75
CA ALA A 328 -13.98 14.09 -1.63
C ALA A 328 -14.81 14.87 -0.60
N GLU A 329 -16.13 14.83 -0.70
CA GLU A 329 -16.98 15.43 0.34
C GLU A 329 -17.02 14.54 1.60
N SER A 330 -17.03 13.23 1.41
CA SER A 330 -17.05 12.24 2.48
C SER A 330 -15.67 12.02 3.10
N TRP A 331 -15.64 11.97 4.43
CA TRP A 331 -14.45 11.62 5.22
C TRP A 331 -14.69 10.28 5.94
N GLN A 332 -13.66 9.44 5.97
CA GLN A 332 -13.67 8.20 6.74
C GLN A 332 -13.27 8.51 8.19
N SER A 333 -13.78 7.74 9.16
CA SER A 333 -13.38 7.88 10.56
C SER A 333 -11.94 7.43 10.79
N VAL A 334 -11.21 8.12 11.67
CA VAL A 334 -9.89 7.66 12.16
C VAL A 334 -10.09 7.03 13.54
N PRO A 335 -10.23 5.69 13.65
CA PRO A 335 -10.50 5.05 14.93
C PRO A 335 -9.30 5.13 15.88
N VAL A 336 -9.60 5.26 17.17
CA VAL A 336 -8.61 5.24 18.27
C VAL A 336 -8.43 3.80 18.72
N ASP A 337 -7.18 3.36 18.88
CA ASP A 337 -6.81 2.00 19.32
C ASP A 337 -7.44 0.87 18.46
N ALA A 338 -7.81 1.21 17.23
CA ALA A 338 -8.36 0.31 16.22
C ALA A 338 -7.98 0.83 14.82
N PHE A 339 -8.38 0.10 13.78
CA PHE A 339 -8.03 0.42 12.39
C PHE A 339 -9.24 0.45 11.47
N HIS A 340 -9.25 1.44 10.59
CA HIS A 340 -10.08 1.45 9.39
C HIS A 340 -9.29 0.77 8.26
N GLY A 341 -9.82 -0.33 7.72
CA GLY A 341 -9.19 -1.09 6.65
C GLY A 341 -9.75 -0.75 5.27
N PHE A 342 -8.90 -0.69 4.25
CA PHE A 342 -9.31 -0.66 2.85
C PHE A 342 -8.32 -1.41 1.95
N TYR A 343 -8.74 -1.73 0.73
CA TYR A 343 -7.91 -2.41 -0.26
C TYR A 343 -7.62 -1.47 -1.42
N CYS A 344 -6.39 -1.47 -1.91
CA CYS A 344 -5.99 -0.71 -3.10
C CYS A 344 -5.13 -1.56 -4.03
N LEU A 345 -5.13 -1.21 -5.31
CA LEU A 345 -4.22 -1.79 -6.29
C LEU A 345 -2.79 -1.29 -6.05
N GLU A 346 -1.82 -2.02 -6.60
CA GLU A 346 -0.44 -1.57 -6.63
C GLU A 346 -0.30 -0.21 -7.32
N ASN A 347 0.64 0.59 -6.81
CA ASN A 347 0.97 1.91 -7.34
C ASN A 347 2.45 2.13 -7.06
N CYS A 348 3.25 1.92 -8.09
CA CYS A 348 4.70 1.94 -8.06
C CYS A 348 5.23 2.98 -9.06
N MET A 349 6.43 3.46 -8.80
CA MET A 349 7.02 4.52 -9.63
C MET A 349 8.52 4.44 -9.59
N PHE A 350 9.11 5.05 -10.60
CA PHE A 350 10.55 5.21 -10.65
C PHE A 350 11.02 6.13 -9.52
N LYS A 351 12.24 5.93 -8.99
CA LYS A 351 12.78 6.68 -7.85
C LYS A 351 12.58 8.21 -7.94
N THR A 352 12.80 8.81 -9.11
CA THR A 352 12.65 10.27 -9.31
C THR A 352 11.20 10.73 -9.49
N ALA A 353 10.26 9.81 -9.68
CA ALA A 353 8.84 10.07 -9.83
C ALA A 353 8.04 9.76 -8.54
N GLN A 354 8.71 9.48 -7.42
CA GLN A 354 8.11 9.44 -6.07
C GLN A 354 7.79 10.88 -5.62
N LEU A 355 6.70 11.40 -6.18
CA LEU A 355 6.19 12.75 -6.01
C LEU A 355 4.72 12.69 -5.59
N ASN A 356 4.26 13.73 -4.86
CA ASN A 356 2.90 13.82 -4.35
C ASN A 356 1.82 13.61 -5.43
N ALA A 357 2.11 13.98 -6.69
CA ALA A 357 1.22 13.77 -7.83
C ALA A 357 0.76 12.32 -8.00
N TYR A 358 1.63 11.35 -7.73
CA TYR A 358 1.42 9.95 -8.12
C TYR A 358 1.28 9.00 -6.94
N SER A 359 1.91 9.31 -5.81
CA SER A 359 1.99 8.38 -4.68
C SER A 359 0.64 8.17 -4.00
N THR A 360 0.38 6.92 -3.61
CA THR A 360 -0.79 6.60 -2.80
C THR A 360 -0.61 7.18 -1.41
N GLY A 361 -1.61 7.88 -0.91
CA GLY A 361 -1.54 8.54 0.39
C GLY A 361 -2.86 8.60 1.11
N VAL A 362 -2.81 9.13 2.32
CA VAL A 362 -3.98 9.51 3.11
C VAL A 362 -3.90 10.98 3.50
N ARG A 363 -5.01 11.70 3.32
CA ARG A 363 -5.20 13.07 3.81
C ARG A 363 -6.03 13.00 5.09
N PHE A 364 -5.51 13.48 6.19
CA PHE A 364 -6.25 13.64 7.44
C PHE A 364 -6.86 15.05 7.54
N LYS A 365 -8.10 15.12 7.99
CA LYS A 365 -8.76 16.34 8.49
C LYS A 365 -8.70 16.30 10.01
N ALA A 366 -8.26 17.40 10.60
CA ALA A 366 -8.18 17.57 12.04
C ALA A 366 -8.96 18.80 12.47
N SER A 367 -9.77 18.66 13.51
CA SER A 367 -10.36 19.77 14.25
C SER A 367 -9.35 20.26 15.27
N PHE A 368 -9.29 21.57 15.51
CA PHE A 368 -8.47 22.12 16.57
C PHE A 368 -9.12 23.31 17.27
N VAL A 369 -8.68 23.53 18.52
CA VAL A 369 -9.10 24.66 19.34
C VAL A 369 -7.87 25.48 19.76
N PRO A 370 -7.78 26.76 19.35
CA PRO A 370 -6.74 27.67 19.84
C PRO A 370 -6.78 27.80 21.36
N GLY A 371 -5.62 27.71 22.04
CA GLY A 371 -5.55 27.97 23.48
C GLY A 371 -5.85 29.43 23.82
N THR A 372 -5.43 30.39 22.98
CA THR A 372 -5.82 31.80 23.08
C THR A 372 -5.99 32.38 21.69
N LEU A 373 -7.12 33.05 21.45
CA LEU A 373 -7.38 33.83 20.25
C LEU A 373 -7.22 35.32 20.59
N TRP A 374 -6.28 35.99 19.94
CA TRP A 374 -6.00 37.41 20.13
C TRP A 374 -6.85 38.25 19.17
N GLY A 375 -7.62 39.16 19.75
CA GLY A 375 -8.38 40.18 19.04
C GLY A 375 -7.59 41.46 18.80
N GLU A 376 -8.28 42.44 18.23
CA GLU A 376 -7.75 43.79 18.05
C GLU A 376 -7.40 44.45 19.39
N GLY A 377 -6.47 45.40 19.38
CA GLY A 377 -6.02 46.06 20.61
C GLY A 377 -5.19 45.18 21.56
N LYS A 378 -4.77 43.99 21.12
CA LYS A 378 -3.98 42.99 21.89
C LYS A 378 -4.75 42.33 23.05
N GLU A 379 -6.07 42.32 22.99
CA GLU A 379 -6.91 41.67 23.99
C GLU A 379 -7.32 40.26 23.55
N ALA A 380 -7.53 39.34 24.49
CA ALA A 380 -8.08 38.03 24.18
C ALA A 380 -9.57 38.16 23.79
N THR A 381 -10.03 37.34 22.85
CA THR A 381 -11.42 37.39 22.38
C THR A 381 -12.09 36.02 22.38
N SER A 382 -13.39 36.01 22.68
CA SER A 382 -14.28 34.86 22.53
C SER A 382 -14.96 34.81 21.16
N ALA A 383 -14.67 35.78 20.27
CA ALA A 383 -15.19 35.77 18.91
C ALA A 383 -14.79 34.48 18.18
N ARG A 384 -15.65 34.04 17.24
CA ARG A 384 -15.43 32.86 16.41
C ARG A 384 -15.64 33.21 14.94
N PRO A 385 -14.76 34.06 14.37
CA PRO A 385 -14.84 34.45 12.96
C PRO A 385 -14.65 33.23 12.05
N ASP A 386 -15.12 33.36 10.81
CA ASP A 386 -15.05 32.31 9.79
C ASP A 386 -13.60 31.95 9.43
N ALA A 387 -12.68 32.89 9.58
CA ALA A 387 -11.24 32.67 9.43
C ALA A 387 -10.45 33.22 10.63
N ILE A 388 -9.38 32.52 10.99
CA ILE A 388 -8.36 32.99 11.94
C ILE A 388 -6.97 32.85 11.33
N TYR A 389 -6.01 33.56 11.92
CA TYR A 389 -4.64 33.62 11.44
C TYR A 389 -3.67 33.13 12.50
N TYR A 390 -2.63 32.42 12.08
CA TYR A 390 -1.62 31.84 12.94
C TYR A 390 -0.23 32.34 12.54
N ALA A 391 0.52 32.78 13.53
CA ALA A 391 1.95 33.06 13.41
C ALA A 391 2.62 32.96 14.78
N ASN A 392 3.87 32.46 14.83
CA ASN A 392 4.68 32.41 16.05
C ASN A 392 3.94 31.83 17.27
N TYR A 393 3.30 30.66 17.09
CA TYR A 393 2.57 29.94 18.15
C TYR A 393 1.36 30.70 18.73
N LYS A 394 0.83 31.70 18.00
CA LYS A 394 -0.34 32.51 18.41
C LYS A 394 -1.39 32.55 17.32
N PHE A 395 -2.65 32.62 17.75
CA PHE A 395 -3.81 32.77 16.87
C PHE A 395 -4.41 34.16 17.00
N TYR A 396 -4.88 34.70 15.88
CA TYR A 396 -5.41 36.05 15.75
C TYR A 396 -6.76 36.02 15.03
N SER A 397 -7.71 36.83 15.48
CA SER A 397 -9.05 36.89 14.89
C SER A 397 -9.10 37.66 13.56
N SER A 398 -8.05 38.42 13.24
CA SER A 398 -7.94 39.23 12.02
C SER A 398 -6.47 39.60 11.73
N ILE A 399 -6.17 39.98 10.49
CA ILE A 399 -4.92 40.61 10.08
C ILE A 399 -4.68 41.91 10.88
N LYS A 400 -5.75 42.65 11.21
CA LYS A 400 -5.64 43.81 12.09
C LYS A 400 -5.14 43.44 13.48
N ALA A 401 -5.65 42.36 14.08
CA ALA A 401 -5.15 41.86 15.36
C ALA A 401 -3.66 41.47 15.29
N MET A 402 -3.20 40.89 14.17
CA MET A 402 -1.78 40.61 13.96
C MET A 402 -0.94 41.89 13.89
N LYS A 403 -1.39 42.91 13.15
CA LYS A 403 -0.72 44.22 13.05
C LYS A 403 -0.67 44.94 14.38
N ASP A 404 -1.78 44.93 15.13
CA ASP A 404 -1.84 45.49 16.49
C ASP A 404 -0.85 44.77 17.42
N ALA A 405 -0.67 43.46 17.26
CA ALA A 405 0.33 42.67 17.99
C ALA A 405 1.78 42.93 17.54
N GLY A 406 2.00 43.78 16.54
CA GLY A 406 3.32 44.23 16.08
C GLY A 406 3.92 43.46 14.91
N LEU A 407 3.14 42.60 14.24
CA LEU A 407 3.61 41.92 13.03
C LEU A 407 3.63 42.90 11.85
N LYS A 408 4.73 42.91 11.11
CA LYS A 408 4.90 43.74 9.91
C LYS A 408 4.33 43.01 8.70
N LEU A 409 3.07 43.32 8.38
CA LEU A 409 2.29 42.69 7.32
C LEU A 409 1.94 43.73 6.25
N ASP A 410 2.97 44.29 5.61
CA ASP A 410 2.83 45.35 4.62
C ASP A 410 2.08 44.83 3.39
N GLY A 411 1.03 45.54 2.97
CA GLY A 411 0.19 45.16 1.83
C GLY A 411 -0.76 43.97 2.08
N ILE A 412 -0.62 43.24 3.19
CA ILE A 412 -1.49 42.11 3.53
C ILE A 412 -2.82 42.61 4.10
N THR A 413 -3.90 42.00 3.64
CA THR A 413 -5.28 42.23 4.08
C THR A 413 -6.01 40.89 4.28
N GLU A 414 -7.27 40.93 4.73
CA GLU A 414 -8.10 39.73 4.86
C GLU A 414 -8.32 39.03 3.50
N ASP A 415 -8.30 39.79 2.41
CA ASP A 415 -8.54 39.31 1.04
C ASP A 415 -7.28 38.71 0.40
N SER A 416 -6.13 38.76 1.08
CA SER A 416 -4.89 38.18 0.57
C SER A 416 -5.00 36.66 0.37
N THR A 417 -4.30 36.15 -0.64
CA THR A 417 -4.25 34.70 -0.90
C THR A 417 -3.41 33.97 0.15
N ASP A 418 -3.58 32.66 0.26
CA ASP A 418 -2.78 31.88 1.22
C ASP A 418 -1.28 31.89 0.84
N GLU A 419 -0.94 32.01 -0.45
CA GLU A 419 0.45 32.20 -0.92
C GLU A 419 1.03 33.56 -0.52
N GLU A 420 0.22 34.63 -0.54
CA GLU A 420 0.65 35.95 -0.08
C GLU A 420 0.89 35.96 1.43
N LEU A 421 0.00 35.34 2.21
CA LEU A 421 0.14 35.18 3.66
C LEU A 421 1.38 34.35 4.02
N ALA A 422 1.64 33.28 3.29
CA ALA A 422 2.78 32.39 3.51
C ALA A 422 4.14 33.10 3.40
N LYS A 423 4.26 34.15 2.56
CA LYS A 423 5.48 34.99 2.46
C LYS A 423 5.83 35.70 3.77
N PHE A 424 4.86 35.85 4.68
CA PHE A 424 5.02 36.42 6.00
C PHE A 424 4.95 35.37 7.13
N PHE A 425 5.04 34.08 6.79
CA PHE A 425 4.87 32.96 7.72
C PHE A 425 3.51 32.95 8.45
N VAL A 426 2.48 33.49 7.79
CA VAL A 426 1.12 33.50 8.29
C VAL A 426 0.35 32.35 7.66
N LYS A 427 -0.32 31.55 8.50
CA LYS A 427 -1.29 30.54 8.05
C LYS A 427 -2.70 31.01 8.37
N ARG A 428 -3.64 30.79 7.44
CA ARG A 428 -5.08 31.06 7.65
C ARG A 428 -5.81 29.74 7.88
N TYR A 429 -6.75 29.71 8.81
CA TYR A 429 -7.57 28.54 9.12
C TYR A 429 -9.04 28.91 9.10
N ARG A 430 -9.87 28.01 8.56
CA ARG A 430 -11.31 28.20 8.41
C ARG A 430 -12.07 27.45 9.50
N LYS A 431 -13.18 28.03 9.93
CA LYS A 431 -14.11 27.46 10.91
C LYS A 431 -14.82 26.23 10.32
N ASP A 432 -15.18 25.23 11.14
CA ASP A 432 -16.13 24.20 10.65
C ASP A 432 -17.47 24.86 10.36
N PRO A 433 -18.12 24.51 9.24
CA PRO A 433 -19.55 24.78 9.05
C PRO A 433 -20.45 24.21 10.17
N GLU A 434 -20.07 23.09 10.79
CA GLU A 434 -20.87 22.31 11.75
C GLU A 434 -20.51 22.58 13.22
N GLY A 435 -19.58 23.50 13.52
CA GLY A 435 -19.07 23.67 14.88
C GLY A 435 -18.35 24.99 15.17
N ASN A 436 -17.80 25.11 16.37
CA ASN A 436 -17.03 26.28 16.83
C ASN A 436 -15.50 26.09 16.74
N ASN A 437 -15.06 25.01 16.09
CA ASN A 437 -13.66 24.65 15.92
C ASN A 437 -13.14 25.10 14.55
N TYR A 438 -11.81 25.04 14.39
CA TYR A 438 -11.13 25.32 13.13
C TYR A 438 -10.49 24.03 12.61
N TYR A 439 -10.19 23.97 11.30
CA TYR A 439 -9.65 22.75 10.69
C TYR A 439 -8.27 22.96 10.11
N CYS A 440 -7.47 21.91 10.22
CA CYS A 440 -6.24 21.79 9.50
C CYS A 440 -6.11 20.40 8.86
N TYR A 441 -5.19 20.29 7.91
CA TYR A 441 -4.98 19.09 7.13
C TYR A 441 -3.55 18.59 7.28
N TYR A 442 -3.41 17.27 7.23
CA TYR A 442 -2.14 16.56 7.22
C TYR A 442 -2.17 15.52 6.12
N ASN A 443 -1.00 15.23 5.52
CA ASN A 443 -0.89 14.18 4.52
C ASN A 443 0.18 13.20 4.94
N TYR A 444 -0.04 11.94 4.61
CA TYR A 444 0.94 10.88 4.74
C TYR A 444 0.94 10.03 3.48
N TRP A 445 2.10 9.96 2.83
CA TRP A 445 2.34 9.08 1.69
C TRP A 445 2.74 7.71 2.19
N ILE A 446 2.14 6.67 1.62
CA ILE A 446 2.35 5.31 2.11
C ILE A 446 3.74 4.86 1.67
N ARG A 447 4.62 4.69 2.66
CA ARG A 447 5.96 4.15 2.48
C ARG A 447 5.87 2.64 2.26
N HIS A 448 6.82 2.05 1.55
CA HIS A 448 7.03 0.61 1.43
C HIS A 448 8.40 0.23 1.97
N LEU A 449 9.45 0.95 1.58
CA LEU A 449 10.82 0.69 2.02
C LEU A 449 11.46 1.93 2.63
N ASP A 450 11.85 1.89 3.90
CA ASP A 450 12.62 2.96 4.51
C ASP A 450 14.13 2.74 4.28
N ASN A 451 14.76 3.69 3.57
CA ASN A 451 16.20 3.63 3.32
C ASN A 451 17.04 4.13 4.52
N ASN A 452 16.38 4.60 5.58
CA ASN A 452 16.92 5.20 6.80
C ASN A 452 17.78 6.45 6.58
N LYS A 453 17.58 7.14 5.46
CA LYS A 453 18.27 8.37 5.09
C LYS A 453 17.26 9.48 4.86
N GLU A 454 17.05 10.25 5.92
CA GLU A 454 16.14 11.40 5.89
C GLU A 454 16.46 12.35 4.72
N ASN A 455 15.44 12.71 3.95
CA ASN A 455 15.54 13.59 2.77
C ASN A 455 16.32 13.03 1.58
N GLU A 456 16.72 11.75 1.58
CA GLU A 456 17.26 11.08 0.40
C GLU A 456 16.23 10.08 -0.10
N MET A 457 15.75 10.24 -1.33
CA MET A 457 14.76 9.32 -1.89
C MET A 457 15.37 7.94 -2.22
N GLY A 458 14.77 6.87 -1.73
CA GLY A 458 15.12 5.48 -1.98
C GLY A 458 14.40 4.89 -3.19
N VAL A 459 14.87 3.72 -3.65
CA VAL A 459 14.14 2.90 -4.62
C VAL A 459 12.95 2.27 -3.92
N MET A 460 11.75 2.36 -4.52
CA MET A 460 10.51 1.78 -3.97
C MET A 460 10.21 2.25 -2.53
N GLU A 461 10.65 3.46 -2.18
CA GLU A 461 10.44 3.99 -0.84
C GLU A 461 8.98 4.37 -0.63
N PHE A 462 8.35 5.02 -1.61
CA PHE A 462 6.91 5.27 -1.63
C PHE A 462 6.28 4.45 -2.74
N ALA A 463 5.56 3.40 -2.35
CA ALA A 463 4.92 2.47 -3.26
C ALA A 463 3.82 1.67 -2.54
N ILE A 464 2.85 1.20 -3.32
CA ILE A 464 1.96 0.11 -2.92
C ILE A 464 2.32 -1.10 -3.75
N VAL A 465 2.69 -2.19 -3.08
CA VAL A 465 2.96 -3.49 -3.66
C VAL A 465 1.82 -4.42 -3.27
N ARG A 466 1.34 -5.19 -4.25
CA ARG A 466 0.26 -6.16 -4.07
C ARG A 466 0.62 -7.21 -3.01
N ASN A 467 -0.38 -7.81 -2.39
CA ASN A 467 -0.24 -8.86 -1.36
C ASN A 467 0.47 -8.43 -0.06
N ASN A 468 0.63 -7.12 0.19
CA ASN A 468 1.12 -6.58 1.47
C ASN A 468 0.00 -5.92 2.29
N ILE A 469 0.22 -5.82 3.60
CA ILE A 469 -0.58 -4.99 4.52
C ILE A 469 0.25 -3.79 4.97
N TYR A 470 -0.27 -2.58 4.81
CA TYR A 470 0.34 -1.34 5.26
C TYR A 470 -0.42 -0.83 6.50
N ARG A 471 0.22 -0.88 7.67
CA ARG A 471 -0.38 -0.39 8.93
C ARG A 471 0.12 1.00 9.25
N LEU A 472 -0.80 1.97 9.24
CA LEU A 472 -0.55 3.39 9.48
C LEU A 472 -1.18 3.79 10.81
N LEU A 473 -0.36 3.94 11.87
CA LEU A 473 -0.83 4.41 13.17
C LEU A 473 -0.28 5.81 13.46
N VAL A 474 -1.16 6.80 13.57
CA VAL A 474 -0.76 8.13 14.06
C VAL A 474 -0.46 8.01 15.54
N THR A 475 0.79 8.28 15.94
CA THR A 475 1.23 8.20 17.35
C THR A 475 1.40 9.57 18.00
N ASN A 476 1.72 10.58 17.21
CA ASN A 476 1.86 11.96 17.66
C ASN A 476 1.72 12.96 16.51
N ILE A 477 1.51 14.23 16.85
CA ILE A 477 1.53 15.37 15.92
C ILE A 477 2.56 16.36 16.46
N SER A 478 3.55 16.76 15.65
CA SER A 478 4.62 17.67 16.06
C SER A 478 4.40 19.13 15.64
N GLY A 479 3.38 19.40 14.82
CA GLY A 479 3.13 20.75 14.31
C GLY A 479 1.70 20.95 13.82
N LEU A 480 1.30 22.21 13.75
CA LEU A 480 -0.01 22.59 13.24
C LEU A 480 -0.05 22.44 11.71
N GLY A 481 -1.03 21.68 11.22
CA GLY A 481 -1.20 21.31 9.81
C GLY A 481 -1.47 22.50 8.87
N SER A 482 -1.73 22.20 7.60
CA SER A 482 -2.11 23.22 6.61
C SER A 482 -3.54 23.69 6.84
N GLY A 483 -3.84 24.96 6.55
CA GLY A 483 -5.22 25.47 6.57
C GLY A 483 -6.03 25.10 5.34
N THR A 484 -5.36 24.65 4.27
CA THR A 484 -5.97 24.17 3.03
C THR A 484 -5.61 22.70 2.79
N PRO A 485 -6.48 21.93 2.12
CA PRO A 485 -6.19 20.55 1.72
C PRO A 485 -5.30 20.47 0.47
N GLU A 486 -4.90 21.61 -0.10
CA GLU A 486 -4.10 21.71 -1.31
C GLU A 486 -2.69 21.17 -1.09
N ILE A 487 -2.17 20.49 -2.12
CA ILE A 487 -0.90 19.80 -2.09
C ILE A 487 -0.19 20.14 -3.38
N ASP A 488 1.06 20.59 -3.27
CA ASP A 488 1.94 20.77 -4.42
C ASP A 488 2.25 19.39 -5.04
N PRO A 489 1.82 19.11 -6.29
CA PRO A 489 2.04 17.83 -6.93
C PRO A 489 3.51 17.56 -7.26
N GLU A 490 4.34 18.60 -7.41
CA GLU A 490 5.76 18.48 -7.77
C GLU A 490 6.66 18.16 -6.59
N LYS A 491 6.14 18.31 -5.36
CA LYS A 491 6.95 18.09 -4.16
C LYS A 491 7.25 16.59 -3.99
N PRO A 492 8.52 16.22 -3.71
CA PRO A 492 8.88 14.85 -3.36
C PRO A 492 8.15 14.35 -2.11
N ASP A 493 7.86 13.06 -2.08
CA ASP A 493 7.15 12.41 -0.96
C ASP A 493 7.96 12.39 0.35
N GLU A 494 9.29 12.33 0.24
CA GLU A 494 10.21 12.33 1.38
C GLU A 494 10.38 13.76 1.92
N TYR A 495 9.72 14.06 3.04
CA TYR A 495 9.86 15.34 3.75
C TYR A 495 9.60 15.19 5.26
N GLU A 496 10.07 16.16 6.04
CA GLU A 496 9.76 16.21 7.48
C GLU A 496 8.25 16.38 7.71
N ALA A 497 7.59 15.30 8.10
CA ALA A 497 6.16 15.28 8.35
C ALA A 497 5.83 15.79 9.78
N TYR A 498 4.73 16.55 9.89
CA TYR A 498 4.14 16.89 11.20
C TYR A 498 3.44 15.71 11.85
N LEU A 499 3.04 14.69 11.08
CA LEU A 499 2.53 13.44 11.64
C LEU A 499 3.71 12.55 12.02
N LYS A 500 3.70 12.03 13.24
CA LYS A 500 4.56 10.93 13.66
C LYS A 500 3.78 9.63 13.52
N MET A 501 4.22 8.81 12.58
CA MET A 501 3.57 7.54 12.23
C MET A 501 4.38 6.38 12.80
N ASP A 502 3.70 5.44 13.45
CA ASP A 502 4.15 4.06 13.56
C ASP A 502 3.66 3.33 12.31
N PHE A 503 4.58 3.16 11.36
CA PHE A 503 4.32 2.58 10.06
C PHE A 503 4.98 1.21 9.94
N ASN A 504 4.24 0.24 9.40
CA ASN A 504 4.74 -1.12 9.18
C ASN A 504 4.20 -1.67 7.85
N VAL A 505 5.06 -2.27 7.01
CA VAL A 505 4.63 -3.21 5.96
C VAL A 505 4.69 -4.61 6.53
N LEU A 506 3.61 -5.35 6.38
CA LEU A 506 3.46 -6.70 6.91
C LEU A 506 3.15 -7.66 5.76
N PRO A 507 3.60 -8.93 5.83
CA PRO A 507 3.06 -9.97 4.98
C PRO A 507 1.56 -10.11 5.24
N TRP A 508 0.79 -10.39 4.20
CA TRP A 508 -0.65 -10.57 4.33
C TRP A 508 -0.99 -11.99 4.80
N ILE A 509 -0.98 -12.15 6.13
CA ILE A 509 -1.11 -13.44 6.79
C ILE A 509 -2.57 -13.92 6.89
N VAL A 510 -2.78 -15.22 6.67
CA VAL A 510 -4.02 -15.98 6.90
C VAL A 510 -3.95 -16.72 8.23
N ARG A 511 -5.03 -16.71 9.04
CA ARG A 511 -5.20 -17.67 10.14
C ARG A 511 -6.41 -18.55 9.92
N ASN A 512 -6.27 -19.83 10.29
CA ASN A 512 -7.39 -20.75 10.37
C ASN A 512 -8.28 -20.36 11.55
N GLN A 513 -9.44 -19.75 11.28
CA GLN A 513 -10.49 -19.67 12.30
C GLN A 513 -11.13 -21.06 12.36
N GLY A 514 -10.79 -21.83 13.40
CA GLY A 514 -11.40 -23.15 13.62
C GLY A 514 -12.91 -23.02 13.65
N GLY A 515 -13.58 -23.49 12.60
CA GLY A 515 -15.03 -23.36 12.45
C GLY A 515 -15.59 -23.95 11.16
N ASP A 516 -14.85 -23.87 10.05
CA ASP A 516 -15.37 -24.37 8.76
C ASP A 516 -15.08 -25.85 8.59
N GLY A 517 -15.88 -26.67 9.29
CA GLY A 517 -15.95 -28.09 9.05
C GLY A 517 -16.36 -28.36 7.61
N GLY A 518 -15.41 -28.83 6.79
CA GLY A 518 -15.62 -29.70 5.63
C GLY A 518 -16.85 -29.42 4.76
N ALA A 519 -17.15 -28.17 4.45
CA ALA A 519 -18.22 -27.85 3.51
C ALA A 519 -17.68 -28.02 2.09
N THR A 520 -18.01 -29.17 1.48
CA THR A 520 -17.90 -29.35 0.02
C THR A 520 -18.87 -28.36 -0.62
N LEU A 521 -18.34 -27.32 -1.28
CA LEU A 521 -19.15 -26.49 -2.17
C LEU A 521 -19.51 -27.38 -3.37
N LYS A 522 -20.79 -27.76 -3.47
CA LYS A 522 -21.34 -28.49 -4.62
C LYS A 522 -21.47 -27.60 -5.85
#